data_AF-A0A1F8QWG7-F1
#
_entry.id   AF-A0A1F8QWG7-F1
#
_cell.length_a   1.000
_cell.length_b   1.000
_cell.length_c   1.000
_cell.angle_alpha   90.00
_cell.angle_beta   90.00
_cell.angle_gamma   90.00
#
_symmetry.space_group_name_H-M   'P 1'
#
loop_
_entity.id
_entity.type
_entity.pdbx_description
1 polymer ?
#
loop_
_entity_poly.entity_id
_entity_poly.type
_entity_poly.pdbx_seq_one_letter_code
_entity_poly.pdbx_strand_id
1 'polypeptide(L)'
;MMLRSVLEDYLNCIKEREFDLPFLALLPALGYFDIHFTHGQVEFGKDFIAKKNEDGEVVQYSFQAKAGDINQADWRNTIMGQMLESLLVGVGHPNFSRDLPHKSVLLTTGRLLGNVGVEIQDINKNKIVDIYKKLPIIVWDKEDILNKLMIYGVEEVFRSAGSNYESYGNFYKLYGSILRDELSLTKVEKHFQHWLDESFSLDDRILGCGLESEIIASQCIRFGRVYEAIHVYLNFLRVVLNVLDNATMEQEQNRFNLIYSQLMEKLIGLMENYIYHSHYEWVKNERNLAKIIRGPGVMFTYLVFSARLMEIAGFLYFAEKETGNKNQTLSILLDFVQNEPGCGRMPSDRYAISLVLPILALLDGDKSDDAKKLIRKAVVWLCDRYEEGSGLASVEARTFDEVATLFGYPFDFFELATTNDSFLATVLLDLAAFLRDREFYQDVVNDVKACKIFPVYWQIPDGKSLYFVEGTDIISYPNVHFRAESEGELSRYEYAEHIIHEPQTYNLIEIVGVVGVMGLMLLLRDRYFPKLWPLLAYLPLVATLNK
;
A
#
# COMPACT_ATOMS: atom_id res chain seq x y z
N MET A 1 12.18 20.50 19.32
CA MET A 1 13.25 19.60 19.84
C MET A 1 12.92 18.13 19.58
N MET A 2 11.70 17.66 19.89
CA MET A 2 11.30 16.26 19.70
C MET A 2 11.22 15.80 18.23
N LEU A 3 10.71 16.62 17.30
CA LEU A 3 10.61 16.25 15.87
C LEU A 3 11.97 16.17 15.20
N ARG A 4 12.86 17.12 15.52
CA ARG A 4 14.24 17.09 15.04
C ARG A 4 14.89 15.75 15.37
N SER A 5 14.70 15.25 16.60
CA SER A 5 15.24 13.94 17.01
C SER A 5 14.63 12.78 16.22
N VAL A 6 13.31 12.76 15.97
CA VAL A 6 12.67 11.70 15.17
C VAL A 6 13.15 11.72 13.71
N LEU A 7 13.21 12.90 13.10
CA LEU A 7 13.71 13.06 11.73
C LEU A 7 15.19 12.71 11.63
N GLU A 8 15.99 13.09 12.64
CA GLU A 8 17.39 12.71 12.71
C GLU A 8 17.56 11.18 12.82
N ASP A 9 16.78 10.52 13.68
CA ASP A 9 16.79 9.07 13.81
C ASP A 9 16.39 8.38 12.49
N TYR A 10 15.39 8.92 11.80
CA TYR A 10 14.99 8.47 10.47
C TYR A 10 16.14 8.61 9.45
N LEU A 11 16.73 9.79 9.31
CA LEU A 11 17.83 10.03 8.36
C LEU A 11 19.08 9.16 8.63
N ASN A 12 19.32 8.80 9.90
CA ASN A 12 20.42 7.90 10.28
C ASN A 12 20.17 6.44 9.87
N CYS A 13 18.92 6.04 9.69
CA CYS A 13 18.54 4.64 9.50
C CYS A 13 18.20 4.29 8.05
N ILE A 14 18.01 5.29 7.19
CA ILE A 14 17.52 5.09 5.83
C ILE A 14 18.62 4.68 4.86
N LYS A 15 18.26 3.82 3.91
CA LYS A 15 19.08 3.48 2.73
C LYS A 15 18.85 4.49 1.61
N GLU A 16 19.71 4.47 0.59
CA GLU A 16 19.75 5.48 -0.48
C GLU A 16 18.38 5.72 -1.13
N ARG A 17 17.72 4.65 -1.58
CA ARG A 17 16.40 4.71 -2.24
C ARG A 17 15.23 4.97 -1.29
N GLU A 18 15.44 4.88 0.03
CA GLU A 18 14.35 5.09 1.00
C GLU A 18 14.04 6.58 1.17
N PHE A 19 14.92 7.49 0.73
CA PHE A 19 14.69 8.94 0.77
C PHE A 19 13.99 9.50 -0.47
N ASP A 20 13.93 8.74 -1.56
CA ASP A 20 13.51 9.26 -2.87
C ASP A 20 12.08 9.81 -2.84
N LEU A 21 11.16 9.08 -2.20
CA LEU A 21 9.75 9.44 -2.12
C LEU A 21 9.50 10.69 -1.24
N PRO A 22 10.04 10.80 0.00
CA PRO A 22 10.10 12.05 0.74
C PRO A 22 10.67 13.23 -0.04
N PHE A 23 11.74 12.98 -0.78
CA PHE A 23 12.45 14.04 -1.49
C PHE A 23 11.63 14.57 -2.66
N LEU A 24 10.99 13.68 -3.44
CA LEU A 24 10.04 14.04 -4.48
C LEU A 24 8.89 14.90 -3.95
N ALA A 25 8.37 14.58 -2.76
CA ALA A 25 7.31 15.35 -2.13
C ALA A 25 7.80 16.69 -1.55
N LEU A 26 9.07 16.78 -1.15
CA LEU A 26 9.67 17.99 -0.56
C LEU A 26 10.02 19.05 -1.61
N LEU A 27 10.40 18.64 -2.82
CA LEU A 27 10.83 19.56 -3.89
C LEU A 27 9.77 20.65 -4.21
N PRO A 28 8.47 20.35 -4.38
CA PRO A 28 7.43 21.37 -4.57
C PRO A 28 7.36 22.38 -3.43
N ALA A 29 7.43 21.91 -2.17
CA ALA A 29 7.44 22.77 -0.98
C ALA A 29 8.68 23.69 -0.93
N LEU A 30 9.78 23.30 -1.57
CA LEU A 30 10.97 24.14 -1.76
C LEU A 30 10.88 25.08 -2.98
N GLY A 31 9.75 25.10 -3.68
CA GLY A 31 9.48 25.94 -4.86
C GLY A 31 10.01 25.37 -6.17
N TYR A 32 10.32 24.07 -6.24
CA TYR A 32 10.70 23.40 -7.49
C TYR A 32 9.47 22.96 -8.30
N PHE A 33 9.60 22.94 -9.62
CA PHE A 33 8.57 22.51 -10.57
C PHE A 33 9.19 21.72 -11.74
N ASP A 34 8.34 21.09 -12.59
CA ASP A 34 8.78 20.22 -13.69
C ASP A 34 9.80 19.16 -13.20
N ILE A 35 9.39 18.41 -12.17
CA ILE A 35 10.21 17.45 -11.44
C ILE A 35 10.12 16.10 -12.12
N HIS A 36 11.27 15.47 -12.40
CA HIS A 36 11.34 14.13 -12.97
C HIS A 36 12.30 13.27 -12.17
N PHE A 37 11.93 12.01 -12.00
CA PHE A 37 12.81 10.97 -11.50
C PHE A 37 13.55 10.33 -12.69
N THR A 38 14.88 10.29 -12.63
CA THR A 38 15.70 9.79 -13.73
C THR A 38 16.24 8.42 -13.38
N HIS A 39 15.58 7.35 -13.84
CA HIS A 39 16.05 5.96 -13.76
C HIS A 39 16.17 5.32 -15.15
N GLY A 40 17.20 4.49 -15.34
CA GLY A 40 17.43 3.73 -16.57
C GLY A 40 18.49 4.32 -17.50
N GLN A 41 18.38 4.07 -18.81
CA GLN A 41 19.44 4.36 -19.81
C GLN A 41 19.81 5.85 -20.00
N VAL A 42 19.15 6.76 -19.28
CA VAL A 42 19.41 8.23 -19.27
C VAL A 42 20.07 8.67 -17.94
N GLU A 43 20.43 7.74 -17.05
CA GLU A 43 21.14 7.97 -15.79
C GLU A 43 22.62 8.32 -16.02
N PHE A 44 22.89 9.56 -16.40
CA PHE A 44 24.24 10.13 -16.41
C PHE A 44 24.60 10.69 -15.02
N GLY A 45 24.50 9.86 -13.98
CA GLY A 45 24.81 10.23 -12.58
C GLY A 45 23.84 11.26 -11.97
N LYS A 46 22.53 11.06 -12.19
CA LYS A 46 21.44 11.90 -11.66
C LYS A 46 20.30 11.00 -11.21
N ASP A 47 19.76 11.26 -10.03
CA ASP A 47 18.55 10.60 -9.53
C ASP A 47 17.30 11.46 -9.81
N PHE A 48 17.43 12.79 -9.72
CA PHE A 48 16.32 13.72 -9.96
C PHE A 48 16.73 14.91 -10.82
N ILE A 49 15.78 15.46 -11.56
CA ILE A 49 15.90 16.76 -12.24
C ILE A 49 14.67 17.61 -11.95
N ALA A 50 14.87 18.91 -11.81
CA ALA A 50 13.78 19.86 -11.57
C ALA A 50 14.14 21.27 -12.07
N LYS A 51 13.15 22.16 -12.11
CA LYS A 51 13.31 23.59 -12.38
C LYS A 51 12.92 24.39 -11.15
N LYS A 52 13.49 25.59 -11.02
CA LYS A 52 13.12 26.56 -9.99
C LYS A 52 13.24 27.97 -10.56
N ASN A 53 12.33 28.85 -10.15
CA ASN A 53 12.42 30.27 -10.49
C ASN A 53 13.28 30.97 -9.43
N GLU A 54 14.40 31.54 -9.86
CA GLU A 54 15.34 32.28 -9.01
C GLU A 54 15.56 33.66 -9.61
N ASP A 55 15.19 34.70 -8.85
CA ASP A 55 15.31 36.11 -9.25
C ASP A 55 14.67 36.43 -10.62
N GLY A 56 13.61 35.69 -11.00
CA GLY A 56 12.90 35.87 -12.27
C GLY A 56 13.44 35.02 -13.42
N GLU A 57 14.52 34.26 -13.22
CA GLU A 57 15.09 33.33 -14.19
C GLU A 57 14.79 31.87 -13.83
N VAL A 58 14.52 31.04 -14.85
CA VAL A 58 14.35 29.60 -14.65
C VAL A 58 15.71 28.92 -14.62
N VAL A 59 16.06 28.35 -13.46
CA VAL A 59 17.27 27.58 -13.24
C VAL A 59 16.93 26.10 -13.19
N GLN A 60 17.72 25.28 -13.87
CA GLN A 60 17.57 23.83 -13.88
C GLN A 60 18.48 23.20 -12.84
N TYR A 61 18.00 22.14 -12.22
CA TYR A 61 18.66 21.42 -11.15
C TYR A 61 18.78 19.94 -11.49
N SER A 62 19.94 19.37 -11.18
CA SER A 62 20.16 17.93 -11.11
C SER A 62 20.54 17.54 -9.69
N PHE A 63 19.97 16.47 -9.18
CA PHE A 63 20.24 15.96 -7.84
C PHE A 63 20.83 14.56 -7.93
N GLN A 64 21.92 14.35 -7.20
CA GLN A 64 22.47 13.02 -6.93
C GLN A 64 22.32 12.75 -5.44
N ALA A 65 21.54 11.74 -5.08
CA ALA A 65 21.34 11.31 -3.71
C ALA A 65 22.39 10.26 -3.31
N LYS A 66 22.80 10.27 -2.04
CA LYS A 66 23.63 9.25 -1.38
C LYS A 66 23.18 9.07 0.07
N ALA A 67 23.00 7.83 0.52
CA ALA A 67 22.72 7.57 1.93
C ALA A 67 24.00 7.47 2.76
N GLY A 68 23.92 7.98 3.99
CA GLY A 68 24.99 7.89 4.99
C GLY A 68 26.12 8.88 4.78
N ASP A 69 27.15 8.75 5.62
CA ASP A 69 28.32 9.62 5.59
C ASP A 69 29.17 9.41 4.33
N ILE A 70 29.70 10.49 3.77
CA ILE A 70 30.58 10.44 2.58
C ILE A 70 32.02 10.64 3.03
N ASN A 71 32.85 9.61 2.87
CA ASN A 71 34.28 9.70 3.15
C ASN A 71 35.09 10.06 1.87
N GLN A 72 36.39 10.27 2.04
CA GLN A 72 37.28 10.70 0.95
C GLN A 72 37.42 9.67 -0.18
N ALA A 73 37.33 8.37 0.13
CA ALA A 73 37.35 7.33 -0.88
C ALA A 73 36.06 7.32 -1.71
N ASP A 74 34.90 7.42 -1.06
CA ASP A 74 33.59 7.48 -1.73
C ASP A 74 33.51 8.69 -2.66
N TRP A 75 33.97 9.85 -2.17
CA TRP A 75 34.04 11.07 -2.95
C TRP A 75 34.90 10.90 -4.20
N ARG A 76 36.15 10.46 -4.05
CA ARG A 76 37.11 10.42 -5.17
C ARG A 76 36.83 9.32 -6.17
N ASN A 77 36.40 8.15 -5.70
CA ASN A 77 36.30 6.96 -6.54
C ASN A 77 34.92 6.82 -7.19
N THR A 78 33.89 7.46 -6.64
CA THR A 78 32.50 7.21 -7.07
C THR A 78 31.76 8.52 -7.34
N ILE A 79 31.65 9.39 -6.34
CA ILE A 79 30.70 10.50 -6.39
C ILE A 79 31.20 11.65 -7.25
N MET A 80 32.49 12.01 -7.17
CA MET A 80 33.07 13.13 -7.92
C MET A 80 32.88 12.95 -9.44
N GLY A 81 33.07 11.73 -9.94
CA GLY A 81 32.85 11.40 -11.34
C GLY A 81 31.41 11.66 -11.78
N GLN A 82 30.45 11.13 -11.00
CA GLN A 82 29.01 11.32 -11.25
C GLN A 82 28.62 12.80 -11.22
N MET A 83 29.11 13.56 -10.25
CA MET A 83 28.82 14.99 -10.14
C MET A 83 29.39 15.81 -11.31
N LEU A 84 30.63 15.51 -11.74
CA LEU A 84 31.23 16.17 -12.89
C LEU A 84 30.51 15.80 -14.19
N GLU A 85 30.14 14.54 -14.37
CA GLU A 85 29.35 14.09 -15.52
C GLU A 85 27.99 14.80 -15.56
N SER A 86 27.29 14.82 -14.43
CA SER A 86 26.01 15.50 -14.27
C SER A 86 26.07 16.98 -14.67
N LEU A 87 27.12 17.67 -14.25
CA LEU A 87 27.37 19.09 -14.49
C LEU A 87 27.79 19.38 -15.94
N LEU A 88 28.68 18.57 -16.52
CA LEU A 88 29.27 18.82 -17.84
C LEU A 88 28.34 18.40 -18.98
N VAL A 89 27.65 17.27 -18.84
CA VAL A 89 26.68 16.78 -19.83
C VAL A 89 25.39 17.62 -19.79
N GLY A 90 25.04 18.16 -18.63
CA GLY A 90 23.80 18.90 -18.40
C GLY A 90 22.56 18.00 -18.40
N VAL A 91 21.37 18.57 -18.46
CA VAL A 91 20.12 17.80 -18.41
C VAL A 91 19.71 17.34 -19.81
N GLY A 92 19.77 16.03 -20.07
CA GLY A 92 19.38 15.41 -21.34
C GLY A 92 17.93 14.94 -21.34
N HIS A 93 16.98 15.86 -21.16
CA HIS A 93 15.54 15.54 -21.09
C HIS A 93 14.75 16.46 -22.04
N PRO A 94 13.71 15.98 -22.76
CA PRO A 94 12.98 16.79 -23.75
C PRO A 94 12.40 18.10 -23.20
N ASN A 95 12.00 18.10 -21.93
CA ASN A 95 11.45 19.28 -21.29
C ASN A 95 12.52 20.25 -20.76
N PHE A 96 13.81 19.91 -20.85
CA PHE A 96 14.91 20.72 -20.32
C PHE A 96 15.76 21.28 -21.44
N SER A 97 16.19 22.53 -21.29
CA SER A 97 17.03 23.21 -22.26
C SER A 97 18.48 23.22 -21.80
N ARG A 98 19.41 23.02 -22.74
CA ARG A 98 20.85 23.17 -22.47
C ARG A 98 21.27 24.65 -22.32
N ASP A 99 20.42 25.57 -22.77
CA ASP A 99 20.70 27.01 -22.75
C ASP A 99 20.33 27.67 -21.41
N LEU A 100 19.58 26.96 -20.56
CA LEU A 100 19.22 27.47 -19.23
C LEU A 100 20.36 27.24 -18.23
N PRO A 101 20.52 28.14 -17.22
CA PRO A 101 21.45 27.92 -16.12
C PRO A 101 21.19 26.58 -15.44
N HIS A 102 22.26 25.87 -15.11
CA HIS A 102 22.18 24.53 -14.52
C HIS A 102 23.04 24.42 -13.26
N LYS A 103 22.44 23.94 -12.17
CA LYS A 103 23.09 23.65 -10.89
C LYS A 103 23.00 22.15 -10.60
N SER A 104 24.10 21.58 -10.12
CA SER A 104 24.15 20.20 -9.64
C SER A 104 24.21 20.18 -8.12
N VAL A 105 23.39 19.34 -7.51
CA VAL A 105 23.23 19.21 -6.06
C VAL A 105 23.61 17.80 -5.63
N LEU A 106 24.60 17.68 -4.74
CA LEU A 106 24.89 16.46 -4.02
C LEU A 106 24.06 16.45 -2.73
N LEU A 107 23.16 15.49 -2.62
CA LEU A 107 22.30 15.28 -1.46
C LEU A 107 22.82 14.09 -0.66
N THR A 108 23.04 14.27 0.64
CA THR A 108 23.45 13.16 1.53
C THR A 108 22.70 13.15 2.86
N THR A 109 22.22 11.98 3.26
CA THR A 109 21.52 11.79 4.54
C THR A 109 22.48 11.76 5.73
N GLY A 110 23.80 11.69 5.48
CA GLY A 110 24.86 11.79 6.47
C GLY A 110 25.68 13.07 6.33
N ARG A 111 26.93 13.04 6.81
CA ARG A 111 27.85 14.17 6.80
C ARG A 111 29.03 13.92 5.87
N LEU A 112 29.65 15.01 5.43
CA LEU A 112 30.95 14.94 4.74
C LEU A 112 32.05 14.70 5.78
N LEU A 113 32.83 13.62 5.62
CA LEU A 113 33.91 13.26 6.55
C LEU A 113 35.29 13.68 6.03
N GLY A 114 36.18 14.01 6.96
CA GLY A 114 37.57 14.38 6.64
C GLY A 114 37.66 15.64 5.76
N ASN A 115 38.42 15.55 4.67
CA ASN A 115 38.70 16.69 3.78
C ASN A 115 37.73 16.82 2.59
N VAL A 116 36.66 16.02 2.53
CA VAL A 116 35.74 16.01 1.37
C VAL A 116 35.14 17.39 1.11
N GLY A 117 34.67 18.10 2.15
CA GLY A 117 34.12 19.45 1.99
C GLY A 117 35.13 20.45 1.42
N VAL A 118 36.40 20.36 1.83
CA VAL A 118 37.48 21.21 1.30
C VAL A 118 37.77 20.86 -0.16
N GLU A 119 37.82 19.58 -0.51
CA GLU A 119 38.03 19.13 -1.89
C GLU A 119 36.91 19.60 -2.83
N ILE A 120 35.65 19.57 -2.37
CA ILE A 120 34.52 20.09 -3.14
C ILE A 120 34.68 21.60 -3.37
N GLN A 121 35.06 22.37 -2.34
CA GLN A 121 35.30 23.81 -2.47
C GLN A 121 36.45 24.11 -3.45
N ASP A 122 37.56 23.37 -3.36
CA ASP A 122 38.71 23.52 -4.24
C ASP A 122 38.36 23.17 -5.69
N ILE A 123 37.59 22.11 -5.93
CA ILE A 123 37.12 21.73 -7.26
C ILE A 123 36.13 22.77 -7.81
N ASN A 124 35.20 23.23 -6.98
CA ASN A 124 34.23 24.26 -7.36
C ASN A 124 34.95 25.52 -7.86
N LYS A 125 35.92 26.01 -7.08
CA LYS A 125 36.69 27.21 -7.42
C LYS A 125 37.59 26.97 -8.63
N ASN A 126 38.55 26.05 -8.50
CA ASN A 126 39.67 25.95 -9.44
C ASN A 126 39.31 25.25 -10.75
N LYS A 127 38.27 24.40 -10.78
CA LYS A 127 37.88 23.65 -11.98
C LYS A 127 36.53 24.10 -12.52
N ILE A 128 35.48 24.03 -11.71
CA ILE A 128 34.11 24.23 -12.21
C ILE A 128 33.86 25.68 -12.62
N VAL A 129 34.16 26.64 -11.74
CA VAL A 129 33.98 28.06 -12.02
C VAL A 129 35.08 28.59 -12.93
N ASP A 130 36.34 28.30 -12.63
CA ASP A 130 37.46 28.92 -13.36
C ASP A 130 37.73 28.31 -14.73
N ILE A 131 37.64 26.98 -14.88
CA ILE A 131 37.98 26.27 -16.13
C ILE A 131 36.72 26.00 -16.95
N TYR A 132 35.72 25.33 -16.37
CA TYR A 132 34.53 24.92 -17.11
C TYR A 132 33.48 26.03 -17.28
N LYS A 133 33.62 27.15 -16.55
CA LYS A 133 32.67 28.27 -16.55
C LYS A 133 31.24 27.83 -16.25
N LYS A 134 31.08 26.91 -15.30
CA LYS A 134 29.80 26.38 -14.84
C LYS A 134 29.51 26.82 -13.40
N LEU A 135 28.25 26.70 -12.99
CA LEU A 135 27.84 26.97 -11.60
C LEU A 135 28.40 25.90 -10.66
N PRO A 136 28.77 26.27 -9.42
CA PRO A 136 29.38 25.33 -8.47
C PRO A 136 28.40 24.22 -8.06
N ILE A 137 28.95 23.07 -7.70
CA ILE A 137 28.21 21.98 -7.04
C ILE A 137 27.75 22.48 -5.68
N ILE A 138 26.46 22.28 -5.39
CA ILE A 138 25.84 22.55 -4.10
C ILE A 138 25.81 21.24 -3.31
N VAL A 139 26.08 21.31 -2.00
CA VAL A 139 25.94 20.14 -1.11
C VAL A 139 24.78 20.41 -0.17
N TRP A 140 23.88 19.44 -0.04
CA TRP A 140 22.89 19.36 1.01
C TRP A 140 23.24 18.17 1.89
N ASP A 141 23.87 18.44 3.03
CA ASP A 141 24.19 17.41 4.01
C ASP A 141 23.00 17.12 4.94
N LYS A 142 23.19 16.20 5.88
CA LYS A 142 22.17 15.85 6.87
C LYS A 142 21.56 17.05 7.58
N GLU A 143 22.35 18.05 7.98
CA GLU A 143 21.82 19.22 8.69
C GLU A 143 21.00 20.11 7.75
N ASP A 144 21.44 20.27 6.49
CA ASP A 144 20.68 20.98 5.47
C ASP A 144 19.33 20.33 5.18
N ILE A 145 19.32 19.00 5.04
CA ILE A 145 18.10 18.21 4.79
C ILE A 145 17.19 18.30 6.01
N LEU A 146 17.72 18.07 7.21
CA LEU A 146 16.97 18.12 8.45
C LEU A 146 16.32 19.50 8.64
N ASN A 147 17.06 20.58 8.37
CA ASN A 147 16.51 21.92 8.44
C ASN A 147 15.41 22.15 7.39
N LYS A 148 15.55 21.64 6.16
CA LYS A 148 14.50 21.75 5.14
C LYS A 148 13.25 20.95 5.53
N LEU A 149 13.40 19.73 6.02
CA LEU A 149 12.29 18.89 6.49
C LEU A 149 11.59 19.49 7.72
N MET A 150 12.34 20.15 8.61
CA MET A 150 11.76 20.88 9.73
C MET A 150 10.98 22.10 9.21
N ILE A 151 11.57 22.94 8.36
CA ILE A 151 10.97 24.22 7.93
C ILE A 151 9.83 24.03 6.94
N TYR A 152 9.91 23.06 6.04
CA TYR A 152 8.98 22.89 4.92
C TYR A 152 8.20 21.59 4.97
N GLY A 153 8.64 20.62 5.77
CA GLY A 153 7.95 19.35 5.94
C GLY A 153 6.98 19.40 7.11
N VAL A 154 7.17 18.48 8.04
CA VAL A 154 6.19 18.16 9.10
C VAL A 154 5.80 19.37 9.96
N GLU A 155 6.72 20.29 10.29
CA GLU A 155 6.38 21.42 11.16
C GLU A 155 5.47 22.44 10.48
N GLU A 156 5.74 22.78 9.22
CA GLU A 156 4.94 23.77 8.47
C GLU A 156 3.59 23.20 8.05
N VAL A 157 3.59 21.95 7.57
CA VAL A 157 2.35 21.23 7.24
C VAL A 157 1.41 21.16 8.45
N PHE A 158 1.95 20.95 9.66
CA PHE A 158 1.14 20.97 10.88
C PHE A 158 0.83 22.35 11.43
N ARG A 159 1.49 23.43 10.98
CA ARG A 159 1.17 24.81 11.39
C ARG A 159 0.10 25.45 10.50
N SER A 160 0.04 25.05 9.23
CA SER A 160 -0.88 25.59 8.23
C SER A 160 -2.31 25.09 8.40
N ALA A 161 -2.50 23.89 8.95
CA ALA A 161 -3.81 23.31 9.22
C ALA A 161 -4.28 23.62 10.64
N GLY A 162 -5.33 24.42 10.81
CA GLY A 162 -5.84 24.95 12.08
C GLY A 162 -6.16 23.98 13.24
N SER A 163 -5.84 22.68 13.13
CA SER A 163 -5.82 21.65 14.18
C SER A 163 -4.47 21.52 14.94
N ASN A 164 -3.43 22.25 14.52
CA ASN A 164 -2.05 22.53 15.01
C ASN A 164 -1.34 21.70 16.12
N TYR A 165 -2.01 21.12 17.12
CA TYR A 165 -1.34 20.37 18.19
C TYR A 165 -1.83 18.93 18.34
N GLU A 166 -3.07 18.65 17.95
CA GLU A 166 -3.64 17.32 18.11
C GLU A 166 -3.00 16.32 17.14
N SER A 167 -2.87 16.69 15.86
CA SER A 167 -2.23 15.86 14.83
C SER A 167 -0.78 15.54 15.17
N TYR A 168 -0.03 16.55 15.64
CA TYR A 168 1.34 16.37 16.11
C TYR A 168 1.43 15.43 17.33
N GLY A 169 0.54 15.61 18.31
CA GLY A 169 0.44 14.73 19.46
C GLY A 169 0.08 13.29 19.07
N ASN A 170 -0.80 13.12 18.09
CA ASN A 170 -1.22 11.81 17.60
C ASN A 170 -0.10 11.09 16.84
N PHE A 171 0.69 11.80 16.04
CA PHE A 171 1.92 11.26 15.44
C PHE A 171 2.86 10.67 16.50
N TYR A 172 3.17 11.42 17.57
CA TYR A 172 4.04 10.90 18.64
C TYR A 172 3.42 9.75 19.42
N LYS A 173 2.10 9.77 19.66
CA LYS A 173 1.41 8.64 20.29
C LYS A 173 1.52 7.40 19.43
N LEU A 174 1.38 7.52 18.11
CA LEU A 174 1.52 6.41 17.18
C LEU A 174 2.97 5.90 17.16
N TYR A 175 3.93 6.81 16.96
CA TYR A 175 5.37 6.49 16.99
C TYR A 175 5.77 5.79 18.30
N GLY A 176 5.35 6.33 19.45
CA GLY A 176 5.58 5.72 20.76
C GLY A 176 4.92 4.34 20.91
N SER A 177 3.73 4.13 20.31
CA SER A 177 3.06 2.82 20.31
C SER A 177 3.85 1.77 19.52
N ILE A 178 4.55 2.18 18.46
CA ILE A 178 5.44 1.28 17.70
C ILE A 178 6.57 0.79 18.60
N LEU A 179 7.24 1.73 19.28
CA LEU A 179 8.36 1.46 20.20
C LEU A 179 7.96 0.56 21.39
N ARG A 180 6.69 0.59 21.81
CA ARG A 180 6.17 -0.20 22.93
C ARG A 180 5.52 -1.53 22.54
N ASP A 181 5.47 -1.88 21.25
CA ASP A 181 4.78 -3.08 20.77
C ASP A 181 3.26 -3.07 21.00
N GLU A 182 2.66 -1.89 20.88
CA GLU A 182 1.22 -1.65 21.07
C GLU A 182 0.52 -1.13 19.80
N LEU A 183 1.15 -1.32 18.64
CA LEU A 183 0.62 -0.88 17.36
C LEU A 183 -0.54 -1.78 16.92
N SER A 184 -1.62 -1.17 16.43
CA SER A 184 -2.70 -1.89 15.76
C SER A 184 -3.04 -1.23 14.43
N LEU A 185 -3.53 -2.02 13.47
CA LEU A 185 -3.89 -1.53 12.14
C LEU A 185 -4.96 -0.42 12.22
N THR A 186 -5.94 -0.56 13.11
CA THR A 186 -6.95 0.48 13.36
C THR A 186 -6.35 1.79 13.86
N LYS A 187 -5.31 1.75 14.72
CA LYS A 187 -4.62 2.97 15.17
C LYS A 187 -3.88 3.65 14.02
N VAL A 188 -3.23 2.86 13.15
CA VAL A 188 -2.54 3.36 11.96
C VAL A 188 -3.56 3.99 11.02
N GLU A 189 -4.61 3.27 10.64
CA GLU A 189 -5.63 3.74 9.70
C GLU A 189 -6.29 5.04 10.19
N LYS A 190 -6.76 5.08 11.44
CA LYS A 190 -7.36 6.29 12.05
C LYS A 190 -6.39 7.47 12.11
N HIS A 191 -5.11 7.21 12.38
CA HIS A 191 -4.09 8.25 12.31
C HIS A 191 -4.04 8.82 10.90
N PHE A 192 -3.88 7.99 9.87
CA PHE A 192 -3.70 8.50 8.50
C PHE A 192 -4.97 9.10 7.85
N GLN A 193 -6.16 8.89 8.42
CA GLN A 193 -7.40 9.52 7.90
C GLN A 193 -7.33 11.04 7.85
N HIS A 194 -6.60 11.69 8.76
CA HIS A 194 -6.55 13.16 8.80
C HIS A 194 -5.89 13.77 7.55
N TRP A 195 -5.06 13.02 6.83
CA TRP A 195 -4.46 13.47 5.58
C TRP A 195 -5.45 13.50 4.41
N LEU A 196 -6.68 13.04 4.60
CA LEU A 196 -7.78 13.19 3.64
C LEU A 196 -8.60 14.47 3.89
N ASP A 197 -8.30 15.24 4.95
CA ASP A 197 -9.01 16.48 5.28
C ASP A 197 -8.80 17.53 4.19
N GLU A 198 -9.91 18.08 3.70
CA GLU A 198 -9.93 19.02 2.59
C GLU A 198 -9.31 20.39 2.91
N SER A 199 -9.09 20.69 4.19
CA SER A 199 -8.43 21.92 4.64
C SER A 199 -6.93 21.97 4.35
N PHE A 200 -6.28 20.82 4.15
CA PHE A 200 -4.88 20.78 3.69
C PHE A 200 -4.80 20.97 2.18
N SER A 201 -3.77 21.68 1.71
CA SER A 201 -3.44 21.70 0.29
C SER A 201 -3.05 20.29 -0.19
N LEU A 202 -3.21 20.01 -1.49
CA LEU A 202 -2.84 18.70 -2.05
C LEU A 202 -1.35 18.39 -1.81
N ASP A 203 -0.49 19.40 -1.86
CA ASP A 203 0.95 19.27 -1.61
C ASP A 203 1.26 18.95 -0.16
N ASP A 204 0.60 19.63 0.78
CA ASP A 204 0.76 19.38 2.21
C ASP A 204 0.34 17.96 2.58
N ARG A 205 -0.75 17.45 1.99
CA ARG A 205 -1.21 16.07 2.22
C ARG A 205 -0.17 15.05 1.76
N ILE A 206 0.37 15.23 0.57
CA ILE A 206 1.35 14.30 -0.01
C ILE A 206 2.67 14.35 0.77
N LEU A 207 3.17 15.55 1.08
CA LEU A 207 4.41 15.72 1.83
C LEU A 207 4.29 15.21 3.26
N GLY A 208 3.25 15.63 3.96
CA GLY A 208 2.99 15.22 5.34
C GLY A 208 2.78 13.71 5.46
N CYS A 209 1.85 13.15 4.67
CA CYS A 209 1.57 11.72 4.69
C CYS A 209 2.79 10.90 4.24
N GLY A 210 3.52 11.35 3.22
CA GLY A 210 4.72 10.68 2.73
C GLY A 210 5.82 10.61 3.79
N LEU A 211 6.12 11.73 4.46
CA LEU A 211 7.11 11.77 5.53
C LEU A 211 6.72 10.91 6.73
N GLU A 212 5.47 11.01 7.19
CA GLU A 212 5.00 10.17 8.30
C GLU A 212 5.05 8.69 7.96
N SER A 213 4.63 8.33 6.75
CA SER A 213 4.63 6.93 6.28
C SER A 213 6.02 6.35 6.29
N GLU A 214 7.01 7.10 5.82
CA GLU A 214 8.41 6.65 5.76
C GLU A 214 9.01 6.46 7.16
N ILE A 215 8.76 7.40 8.07
CA ILE A 215 9.22 7.31 9.45
C ILE A 215 8.59 6.10 10.15
N ILE A 216 7.27 5.97 10.05
CA ILE A 216 6.50 4.92 10.74
C ILE A 216 6.82 3.55 10.13
N ALA A 217 6.83 3.42 8.80
CA ALA A 217 7.13 2.16 8.13
C ALA A 217 8.57 1.69 8.40
N SER A 218 9.55 2.60 8.40
CA SER A 218 10.93 2.29 8.76
C SER A 218 11.05 1.70 10.17
N GLN A 219 10.34 2.28 11.15
CA GLN A 219 10.31 1.70 12.49
C GLN A 219 9.61 0.33 12.50
N CYS A 220 8.46 0.18 11.84
CA CYS A 220 7.78 -1.10 11.74
C CYS A 220 8.71 -2.20 11.19
N ILE A 221 9.43 -1.92 10.09
CA ILE A 221 10.40 -2.86 9.49
C ILE A 221 11.52 -3.20 10.49
N ARG A 222 12.08 -2.20 11.19
CA ARG A 222 13.13 -2.40 12.19
C ARG A 222 12.70 -3.33 13.33
N PHE A 223 11.42 -3.29 13.72
CA PHE A 223 10.84 -4.17 14.74
C PHE A 223 10.27 -5.48 14.15
N GLY A 224 10.52 -5.78 12.87
CA GLY A 224 10.04 -7.00 12.21
C GLY A 224 8.55 -7.01 11.86
N ARG A 225 7.88 -5.86 11.95
CA ARG A 225 6.45 -5.66 11.65
C ARG A 225 6.23 -5.24 10.20
N VAL A 226 6.67 -6.08 9.27
CA VAL A 226 6.67 -5.77 7.84
C VAL A 226 5.24 -5.62 7.30
N TYR A 227 4.28 -6.41 7.77
CA TYR A 227 2.87 -6.27 7.35
C TYR A 227 2.26 -4.94 7.80
N GLU A 228 2.58 -4.47 9.00
CA GLU A 228 2.16 -3.17 9.49
C GLU A 228 2.81 -2.04 8.68
N ALA A 229 4.07 -2.20 8.23
CA ALA A 229 4.70 -1.26 7.30
C ALA A 229 4.00 -1.23 5.93
N ILE A 230 3.56 -2.37 5.41
CA ILE A 230 2.72 -2.45 4.19
C ILE A 230 1.42 -1.65 4.40
N HIS A 231 0.75 -1.82 5.53
CA HIS A 231 -0.47 -1.06 5.87
C HIS A 231 -0.25 0.45 5.97
N VAL A 232 0.92 0.88 6.44
CA VAL A 232 1.30 2.30 6.45
C VAL A 232 1.41 2.85 5.02
N TYR A 233 2.08 2.13 4.12
CA TYR A 233 2.15 2.54 2.71
C TYR A 233 0.82 2.42 1.97
N LEU A 234 -0.06 1.49 2.33
CA LEU A 234 -1.44 1.45 1.82
C LEU A 234 -2.24 2.69 2.24
N ASN A 235 -2.02 3.19 3.46
CA ASN A 235 -2.60 4.47 3.89
C ASN A 235 -2.05 5.64 3.07
N PHE A 236 -0.75 5.65 2.75
CA PHE A 236 -0.20 6.65 1.85
C PHE A 236 -0.80 6.54 0.45
N LEU A 237 -0.96 5.31 -0.06
CA LEU A 237 -1.58 5.05 -1.35
C LEU A 237 -2.99 5.65 -1.37
N ARG A 238 -3.79 5.45 -0.33
CA ARG A 238 -5.11 6.07 -0.20
C ARG A 238 -5.07 7.59 -0.35
N VAL A 239 -4.12 8.28 0.29
CA VAL A 239 -3.97 9.74 0.18
C VAL A 239 -3.56 10.14 -1.24
N VAL A 240 -2.60 9.44 -1.85
CA VAL A 240 -2.18 9.69 -3.23
C VAL A 240 -3.34 9.52 -4.21
N LEU A 241 -4.13 8.45 -4.06
CA LEU A 241 -5.32 8.18 -4.87
C LEU A 241 -6.36 9.30 -4.72
N ASN A 242 -6.64 9.72 -3.48
CA ASN A 242 -7.55 10.82 -3.22
C ASN A 242 -7.07 12.14 -3.84
N VAL A 243 -5.78 12.44 -3.75
CA VAL A 243 -5.20 13.64 -4.35
C VAL A 243 -5.24 13.59 -5.89
N LEU A 244 -4.99 12.42 -6.50
CA LEU A 244 -5.10 12.22 -7.95
C LEU A 244 -6.53 12.43 -8.45
N ASP A 245 -7.52 11.88 -7.74
CA ASP A 245 -8.95 12.02 -8.04
C ASP A 245 -9.43 13.48 -7.95
N ASN A 246 -8.79 14.28 -7.09
CA ASN A 246 -9.10 15.71 -6.92
C ASN A 246 -8.20 16.66 -7.73
N ALA A 247 -7.19 16.14 -8.44
CA ALA A 247 -6.26 16.97 -9.21
C ALA A 247 -6.94 17.49 -10.49
N THR A 248 -7.03 18.80 -10.62
CA THR A 248 -7.75 19.45 -11.75
C THR A 248 -6.83 19.85 -12.89
N MET A 249 -5.55 20.05 -12.62
CA MET A 249 -4.56 20.47 -13.61
C MET A 249 -3.71 19.30 -14.09
N GLU A 250 -3.45 19.21 -15.40
CA GLU A 250 -2.62 18.15 -16.00
C GLU A 250 -1.20 18.09 -15.39
N GLN A 251 -0.61 19.25 -15.06
CA GLN A 251 0.70 19.31 -14.41
C GLN A 251 0.69 18.70 -13.00
N GLU A 252 -0.39 18.89 -12.24
CA GLU A 252 -0.57 18.28 -10.92
C GLU A 252 -0.76 16.78 -11.05
N GLN A 253 -1.62 16.34 -11.96
CA GLN A 253 -1.87 14.92 -12.24
C GLN A 253 -0.57 14.20 -12.63
N ASN A 254 0.21 14.75 -13.56
CA ASN A 254 1.50 14.16 -13.97
C ASN A 254 2.47 14.02 -12.80
N ARG A 255 2.54 15.02 -11.92
CA ARG A 255 3.39 14.98 -10.73
C ARG A 255 2.90 13.95 -9.70
N PHE A 256 1.61 13.93 -9.40
CA PHE A 256 1.06 12.95 -8.45
C PHE A 256 1.10 11.52 -9.01
N ASN A 257 1.02 11.34 -10.33
CA ASN A 257 1.22 10.06 -11.00
C ASN A 257 2.66 9.54 -10.85
N LEU A 258 3.66 10.42 -10.85
CA LEU A 258 5.05 10.05 -10.54
C LEU A 258 5.17 9.52 -9.12
N ILE A 259 4.55 10.20 -8.15
CA ILE A 259 4.53 9.79 -6.74
C ILE A 259 3.79 8.46 -6.57
N TYR A 260 2.63 8.29 -7.21
CA TYR A 260 1.89 7.03 -7.26
C TYR A 260 2.76 5.89 -7.78
N SER A 261 3.45 6.10 -8.90
CA SER A 261 4.29 5.07 -9.51
C SER A 261 5.44 4.64 -8.60
N GLN A 262 6.11 5.60 -7.97
CA GLN A 262 7.19 5.33 -7.01
C GLN A 262 6.70 4.66 -5.74
N LEU A 263 5.55 5.08 -5.22
CA LEU A 263 4.92 4.45 -4.07
C LEU A 263 4.51 3.00 -4.37
N MET A 264 3.93 2.74 -5.54
CA MET A 264 3.54 1.40 -5.96
C MET A 264 4.75 0.48 -6.11
N GLU A 265 5.83 0.96 -6.73
CA GLU A 265 7.09 0.20 -6.83
C GLU A 265 7.63 -0.17 -5.45
N LYS A 266 7.64 0.79 -4.52
CA LYS A 266 8.07 0.56 -3.14
C LYS A 266 7.17 -0.43 -2.39
N LEU A 267 5.85 -0.28 -2.55
CA LEU A 267 4.86 -1.15 -1.93
C LEU A 267 4.99 -2.59 -2.43
N ILE A 268 5.12 -2.78 -3.74
CA ILE A 268 5.35 -4.07 -4.38
C ILE A 268 6.64 -4.69 -3.85
N GLY A 269 7.76 -3.96 -3.88
CA GLY A 269 9.03 -4.47 -3.36
C GLY A 269 8.98 -4.86 -1.88
N LEU A 270 8.22 -4.14 -1.05
CA LEU A 270 8.02 -4.50 0.35
C LEU A 270 7.17 -5.78 0.50
N MET A 271 6.12 -5.91 -0.31
CA MET A 271 5.25 -7.09 -0.34
C MET A 271 5.99 -8.34 -0.86
N GLU A 272 6.81 -8.20 -1.90
CA GLU A 272 7.67 -9.28 -2.43
C GLU A 272 8.61 -9.78 -1.34
N ASN A 273 9.30 -8.87 -0.65
CA ASN A 273 10.17 -9.23 0.48
C ASN A 273 9.39 -9.96 1.58
N TYR A 274 8.19 -9.48 1.92
CA TYR A 274 7.33 -10.12 2.93
C TYR A 274 6.96 -11.56 2.52
N ILE A 275 6.51 -11.77 1.29
CA ILE A 275 6.15 -13.10 0.78
C ILE A 275 7.37 -13.99 0.68
N TYR A 276 8.49 -13.50 0.12
CA TYR A 276 9.72 -14.27 -0.03
C TYR A 276 10.25 -14.76 1.32
N HIS A 277 10.40 -13.87 2.29
CA HIS A 277 10.88 -14.24 3.63
C HIS A 277 9.93 -15.19 4.35
N SER A 278 8.62 -14.94 4.28
CA SER A 278 7.62 -15.79 4.91
C SER A 278 7.58 -17.19 4.28
N HIS A 279 7.63 -17.27 2.95
CA HIS A 279 7.69 -18.53 2.21
C HIS A 279 8.98 -19.30 2.51
N TYR A 280 10.13 -18.61 2.55
CA TYR A 280 11.41 -19.23 2.90
C TYR A 280 11.39 -19.88 4.29
N GLU A 281 10.96 -19.13 5.32
CA GLU A 281 10.86 -19.69 6.68
C GLU A 281 9.80 -20.78 6.75
N TRP A 282 8.71 -20.67 5.98
CA TRP A 282 7.66 -21.68 5.94
C TRP A 282 8.13 -23.01 5.36
N VAL A 283 8.80 -22.98 4.21
CA VAL A 283 9.39 -24.19 3.60
C VAL A 283 10.43 -24.82 4.52
N LYS A 284 11.30 -24.00 5.12
CA LYS A 284 12.32 -24.45 6.10
C LYS A 284 11.70 -25.12 7.32
N ASN A 285 10.48 -24.74 7.71
CA ASN A 285 9.73 -25.34 8.81
C ASN A 285 8.75 -26.43 8.33
N GLU A 286 9.06 -27.10 7.21
CA GLU A 286 8.29 -28.24 6.67
C GLU A 286 6.85 -27.86 6.28
N ARG A 287 6.67 -26.66 5.74
CA ARG A 287 5.34 -26.13 5.38
C ARG A 287 4.36 -26.12 6.54
N ASN A 288 4.84 -25.69 7.71
CA ASN A 288 4.03 -25.55 8.91
C ASN A 288 4.22 -24.17 9.53
N LEU A 289 3.30 -23.27 9.21
CA LEU A 289 3.30 -21.88 9.64
C LEU A 289 3.14 -21.75 11.17
N ALA A 290 2.47 -22.71 11.83
CA ALA A 290 2.35 -22.70 13.29
C ALA A 290 3.69 -22.90 14.02
N LYS A 291 4.72 -23.44 13.35
CA LYS A 291 6.09 -23.50 13.91
C LYS A 291 6.83 -22.15 13.84
N ILE A 292 6.41 -21.26 12.93
CA ILE A 292 7.02 -19.94 12.74
C ILE A 292 6.44 -18.94 13.73
N ILE A 293 5.12 -18.97 13.89
CA ILE A 293 4.38 -18.05 14.74
C ILE A 293 4.59 -18.42 16.20
N ARG A 294 4.94 -17.45 17.04
CA ARG A 294 5.23 -17.65 18.47
C ARG A 294 4.32 -16.79 19.33
N GLY A 295 4.05 -17.26 20.54
CA GLY A 295 3.34 -16.48 21.57
C GLY A 295 2.08 -17.15 22.11
N PRO A 296 1.48 -16.58 23.17
CA PRO A 296 0.30 -17.16 23.83
C PRO A 296 -0.98 -17.14 22.98
N GLY A 297 -1.01 -16.34 21.90
CA GLY A 297 -2.14 -16.19 20.98
C GLY A 297 -2.03 -16.97 19.66
N VAL A 298 -1.13 -17.95 19.56
CA VAL A 298 -0.79 -18.65 18.29
C VAL A 298 -2.01 -19.15 17.54
N MET A 299 -3.05 -19.65 18.22
CA MET A 299 -4.26 -20.16 17.56
C MET A 299 -4.99 -19.09 16.74
N PHE A 300 -5.11 -17.87 17.26
CA PHE A 300 -5.71 -16.75 16.53
C PHE A 300 -4.74 -16.19 15.48
N THR A 301 -3.51 -15.91 15.91
CA THR A 301 -2.53 -15.26 15.06
C THR A 301 -2.15 -16.12 13.87
N TYR A 302 -2.20 -17.45 13.99
CA TYR A 302 -2.05 -18.37 12.86
C TYR A 302 -3.04 -18.07 11.72
N LEU A 303 -4.33 -17.95 12.03
CA LEU A 303 -5.37 -17.67 11.04
C LEU A 303 -5.16 -16.28 10.40
N VAL A 304 -4.82 -15.29 11.23
CA VAL A 304 -4.49 -13.94 10.77
C VAL A 304 -3.31 -13.97 9.81
N PHE A 305 -2.21 -14.65 10.15
CA PHE A 305 -1.04 -14.74 9.28
C PHE A 305 -1.35 -15.48 7.97
N SER A 306 -2.14 -16.56 8.00
CA SER A 306 -2.60 -17.23 6.77
C SER A 306 -3.38 -16.28 5.87
N ALA A 307 -4.34 -15.54 6.42
CA ALA A 307 -5.11 -14.55 5.68
C ALA A 307 -4.21 -13.46 5.07
N ARG A 308 -3.30 -12.89 5.86
CA ARG A 308 -2.34 -11.86 5.41
C ARG A 308 -1.45 -12.35 4.28
N LEU A 309 -0.92 -13.58 4.37
CA LEU A 309 -0.03 -14.12 3.34
C LEU A 309 -0.75 -14.37 2.02
N MET A 310 -1.96 -14.94 2.07
CA MET A 310 -2.77 -15.11 0.86
C MET A 310 -3.07 -13.74 0.25
N GLU A 311 -3.60 -12.82 1.04
CA GLU A 311 -3.98 -11.47 0.62
C GLU A 311 -2.86 -10.74 -0.13
N ILE A 312 -1.65 -10.72 0.46
CA ILE A 312 -0.49 -10.07 -0.17
C ILE A 312 -0.03 -10.82 -1.42
N ALA A 313 -0.03 -12.16 -1.42
CA ALA A 313 0.32 -12.94 -2.62
C ALA A 313 -0.69 -12.72 -3.76
N GLY A 314 -1.98 -12.65 -3.45
CA GLY A 314 -3.03 -12.35 -4.42
C GLY A 314 -2.90 -10.94 -5.01
N PHE A 315 -2.56 -9.94 -4.18
CA PHE A 315 -2.29 -8.60 -4.69
C PHE A 315 -1.05 -8.52 -5.58
N LEU A 316 0.07 -9.11 -5.12
CA LEU A 316 1.29 -9.18 -5.91
C LEU A 316 1.04 -9.80 -7.28
N TYR A 317 0.30 -10.91 -7.36
CA TYR A 317 -0.02 -11.58 -8.62
C TYR A 317 -0.60 -10.62 -9.68
N PHE A 318 -1.46 -9.68 -9.27
CA PHE A 318 -2.04 -8.69 -10.19
C PHE A 318 -1.19 -7.44 -10.37
N ALA A 319 -0.31 -7.12 -9.41
CA ALA A 319 0.61 -6.00 -9.49
C ALA A 319 1.85 -6.31 -10.36
N GLU A 320 2.25 -7.59 -10.47
CA GLU A 320 3.36 -8.05 -11.30
C GLU A 320 3.13 -7.78 -12.78
N LYS A 321 4.11 -7.14 -13.43
CA LYS A 321 4.10 -6.89 -14.88
C LYS A 321 4.72 -8.05 -15.66
N GLU A 322 5.70 -8.74 -15.06
CA GLU A 322 6.42 -9.82 -15.70
C GLU A 322 5.73 -11.17 -15.49
N THR A 323 5.48 -11.89 -16.58
CA THR A 323 4.83 -13.21 -16.53
C THR A 323 5.61 -14.22 -15.69
N GLY A 324 6.94 -14.12 -15.65
CA GLY A 324 7.80 -14.97 -14.82
C GLY A 324 7.51 -14.81 -13.33
N ASN A 325 7.53 -13.56 -12.84
CA ASN A 325 7.22 -13.24 -11.45
C ASN A 325 5.77 -13.59 -11.10
N LYS A 326 4.83 -13.28 -11.99
CA LYS A 326 3.41 -13.63 -11.84
C LYS A 326 3.21 -15.14 -11.62
N ASN A 327 3.86 -15.96 -12.43
CA ASN A 327 3.82 -17.42 -12.30
C ASN A 327 4.48 -17.93 -11.00
N GLN A 328 5.58 -17.29 -10.57
CA GLN A 328 6.23 -17.62 -9.31
C GLN A 328 5.32 -17.33 -8.12
N THR A 329 4.71 -16.14 -8.08
CA THR A 329 3.76 -15.74 -7.04
C THR A 329 2.55 -16.67 -7.00
N LEU A 330 2.00 -17.03 -8.17
CA LEU A 330 0.91 -18.02 -8.27
C LEU A 330 1.32 -19.38 -7.71
N SER A 331 2.53 -19.85 -8.02
CA SER A 331 3.04 -21.12 -7.51
C SER A 331 3.17 -21.11 -5.99
N ILE A 332 3.67 -20.01 -5.41
CA ILE A 332 3.77 -19.84 -3.95
C ILE A 332 2.37 -19.84 -3.33
N LEU A 333 1.44 -19.08 -3.89
CA LEU A 333 0.05 -19.02 -3.42
C LEU A 333 -0.62 -20.40 -3.45
N LEU A 334 -0.47 -21.13 -4.55
CA LEU A 334 -1.03 -22.47 -4.71
C LEU A 334 -0.45 -23.45 -3.69
N ASP A 335 0.87 -23.49 -3.52
CA ASP A 335 1.54 -24.35 -2.53
C ASP A 335 1.03 -24.03 -1.11
N PHE A 336 0.88 -22.75 -0.80
CA PHE A 336 0.38 -22.29 0.49
C PHE A 336 -1.08 -22.68 0.73
N VAL A 337 -1.97 -22.46 -0.23
CA VAL A 337 -3.40 -22.84 -0.14
C VAL A 337 -3.58 -24.34 0.05
N GLN A 338 -2.76 -25.16 -0.61
CA GLN A 338 -2.85 -26.62 -0.55
C GLN A 338 -2.31 -27.20 0.75
N ASN A 339 -1.27 -26.59 1.34
CA ASN A 339 -0.58 -27.15 2.50
C ASN A 339 -0.98 -26.51 3.83
N GLU A 340 -1.54 -25.29 3.84
CA GLU A 340 -1.92 -24.61 5.09
C GLU A 340 -3.43 -24.71 5.42
N PRO A 341 -3.80 -25.38 6.53
CA PRO A 341 -5.19 -25.47 7.00
C PRO A 341 -5.85 -24.09 7.24
N GLY A 342 -5.10 -23.07 7.64
CA GLY A 342 -5.60 -21.73 7.95
C GLY A 342 -6.15 -20.95 6.76
N CYS A 343 -5.76 -21.29 5.52
CA CYS A 343 -6.13 -20.53 4.31
C CYS A 343 -7.64 -20.42 4.07
N GLY A 344 -8.45 -21.36 4.56
CA GLY A 344 -9.92 -21.29 4.46
C GLY A 344 -10.61 -20.97 5.78
N ARG A 345 -9.92 -20.42 6.78
CA ARG A 345 -10.44 -20.28 8.15
C ARG A 345 -10.33 -18.85 8.64
N MET A 346 -11.12 -17.95 8.04
CA MET A 346 -11.07 -16.53 8.38
C MET A 346 -11.52 -16.32 9.84
N PRO A 347 -10.74 -15.59 10.66
CA PRO A 347 -11.02 -15.45 12.09
C PRO A 347 -12.15 -14.44 12.39
N SER A 348 -12.46 -13.54 11.46
CA SER A 348 -13.54 -12.54 11.54
C SER A 348 -13.90 -12.04 10.14
N ASP A 349 -15.01 -11.32 10.01
CA ASP A 349 -15.43 -10.71 8.75
C ASP A 349 -14.42 -9.70 8.20
N ARG A 350 -13.59 -9.09 9.05
CA ARG A 350 -12.47 -8.21 8.64
C ARG A 350 -11.50 -8.90 7.69
N TYR A 351 -11.39 -10.23 7.75
CA TYR A 351 -10.49 -11.01 6.89
C TYR A 351 -11.18 -11.58 5.66
N ALA A 352 -12.46 -11.28 5.42
CA ALA A 352 -13.18 -11.77 4.24
C ALA A 352 -12.50 -11.37 2.93
N ILE A 353 -12.06 -10.11 2.83
CA ILE A 353 -11.35 -9.59 1.65
C ILE A 353 -10.04 -10.34 1.34
N SER A 354 -9.43 -11.00 2.33
CA SER A 354 -8.19 -11.76 2.18
C SER A 354 -8.38 -13.03 1.34
N LEU A 355 -9.62 -13.39 0.98
CA LEU A 355 -9.94 -14.47 0.05
C LEU A 355 -10.13 -13.99 -1.39
N VAL A 356 -10.48 -12.71 -1.62
CA VAL A 356 -10.89 -12.20 -2.93
C VAL A 356 -9.76 -12.30 -3.95
N LEU A 357 -8.67 -11.53 -3.78
CA LEU A 357 -7.56 -11.53 -4.75
C LEU A 357 -6.89 -12.91 -4.91
N PRO A 358 -6.69 -13.71 -3.85
CA PRO A 358 -6.13 -15.05 -3.99
C PRO A 358 -6.97 -15.99 -4.85
N ILE A 359 -8.29 -15.97 -4.68
CA ILE A 359 -9.19 -16.79 -5.48
C ILE A 359 -9.21 -16.30 -6.93
N LEU A 360 -9.26 -14.98 -7.16
CA LEU A 360 -9.17 -14.42 -8.51
C LEU A 360 -7.83 -14.76 -9.17
N ALA A 361 -6.72 -14.72 -8.44
CA ALA A 361 -5.40 -15.10 -8.95
C ALA A 361 -5.33 -16.58 -9.33
N LEU A 362 -5.91 -17.47 -8.51
CA LEU A 362 -6.04 -18.88 -8.84
C LEU A 362 -6.89 -19.08 -10.11
N LEU A 363 -7.95 -18.31 -10.29
CA LEU A 363 -8.80 -18.40 -11.47
C LEU A 363 -8.12 -17.91 -12.74
N ASP A 364 -7.45 -16.76 -12.68
CA ASP A 364 -6.66 -16.22 -13.80
C ASP A 364 -5.47 -17.13 -14.15
N GLY A 365 -4.97 -17.89 -13.17
CA GLY A 365 -3.89 -18.87 -13.32
C GLY A 365 -4.33 -20.28 -13.72
N ASP A 366 -5.56 -20.47 -14.21
CA ASP A 366 -6.14 -21.76 -14.59
C ASP A 366 -6.15 -22.81 -13.45
N LYS A 367 -6.32 -22.38 -12.19
CA LYS A 367 -6.42 -23.23 -10.98
C LYS A 367 -7.83 -23.23 -10.39
N SER A 368 -8.85 -23.31 -11.26
CA SER A 368 -10.26 -23.26 -10.85
C SER A 368 -10.66 -24.32 -9.81
N ASP A 369 -10.10 -25.54 -9.92
CA ASP A 369 -10.35 -26.59 -8.92
C ASP A 369 -9.83 -26.23 -7.53
N ASP A 370 -8.65 -25.60 -7.44
CA ASP A 370 -8.07 -25.17 -6.17
C ASP A 370 -8.80 -23.94 -5.61
N ALA A 371 -9.24 -23.02 -6.46
CA ALA A 371 -10.12 -21.91 -6.09
C ALA A 371 -11.44 -22.42 -5.49
N LYS A 372 -12.11 -23.38 -6.16
CA LYS A 372 -13.35 -24.01 -5.68
C LYS A 372 -13.14 -24.75 -4.35
N LYS A 373 -12.03 -25.47 -4.18
CA LYS A 373 -11.68 -26.12 -2.91
C LYS A 373 -11.48 -25.10 -1.78
N LEU A 374 -10.82 -23.98 -2.07
CA LEU A 374 -10.59 -22.93 -1.08
C LEU A 374 -11.92 -22.28 -0.64
N ILE A 375 -12.80 -21.94 -1.59
CA ILE A 375 -14.14 -21.42 -1.29
C ILE A 375 -14.91 -22.42 -0.44
N ARG A 376 -14.97 -23.70 -0.84
CA ARG A 376 -15.67 -24.75 -0.08
C ARG A 376 -15.16 -24.85 1.36
N LYS A 377 -13.83 -24.82 1.56
CA LYS A 377 -13.22 -24.88 2.89
C LYS A 377 -13.63 -23.68 3.75
N ALA A 378 -13.70 -22.49 3.15
CA ALA A 378 -14.15 -21.27 3.82
C ALA A 378 -15.65 -21.27 4.13
N VAL A 379 -16.49 -21.81 3.25
CA VAL A 379 -17.93 -21.97 3.48
C VAL A 379 -18.17 -22.94 4.63
N VAL A 380 -17.53 -24.12 4.63
CA VAL A 380 -17.66 -25.09 5.74
C VAL A 380 -17.23 -24.45 7.05
N TRP A 381 -16.08 -23.77 7.08
CA TRP A 381 -15.63 -23.08 8.28
C TRP A 381 -16.63 -22.03 8.77
N LEU A 382 -17.16 -21.21 7.86
CA LEU A 382 -18.17 -20.21 8.18
C LEU A 382 -19.41 -20.88 8.78
N CYS A 383 -19.98 -21.87 8.11
CA CYS A 383 -21.15 -22.61 8.56
C CYS A 383 -20.92 -23.23 9.95
N ASP A 384 -19.79 -23.89 10.18
CA ASP A 384 -19.43 -24.45 11.50
C ASP A 384 -19.41 -23.38 12.60
N ARG A 385 -19.01 -22.13 12.31
CA ARG A 385 -19.00 -21.03 13.30
C ARG A 385 -20.40 -20.50 13.64
N TYR A 386 -21.35 -20.62 12.73
CA TYR A 386 -22.73 -20.15 12.95
C TYR A 386 -23.64 -21.26 13.47
N GLU A 387 -23.41 -22.51 13.09
CA GLU A 387 -24.16 -23.66 13.61
C GLU A 387 -23.71 -24.04 15.02
N GLU A 388 -22.40 -24.12 15.26
CA GLU A 388 -21.82 -24.53 16.53
C GLU A 388 -21.32 -23.35 17.37
N GLY A 389 -21.52 -22.09 16.98
CA GLY A 389 -20.80 -20.97 17.60
C GLY A 389 -21.60 -19.69 17.76
N SER A 390 -20.90 -18.59 18.03
CA SER A 390 -21.49 -17.24 18.09
C SER A 390 -21.44 -16.49 16.76
N GLY A 391 -21.12 -17.20 15.66
CA GLY A 391 -20.84 -16.61 14.36
C GLY A 391 -19.42 -16.06 14.25
N LEU A 392 -19.23 -15.05 13.40
CA LEU A 392 -17.97 -14.32 13.25
C LEU A 392 -18.13 -12.89 13.75
N ALA A 393 -17.04 -12.31 14.27
CA ALA A 393 -17.02 -10.91 14.62
C ALA A 393 -17.09 -10.04 13.36
N SER A 394 -17.81 -8.91 13.43
CA SER A 394 -17.99 -7.97 12.33
C SER A 394 -16.67 -7.31 11.90
N VAL A 395 -16.66 -6.65 10.74
CA VAL A 395 -15.49 -5.93 10.20
C VAL A 395 -14.95 -4.86 11.17
N GLU A 396 -15.85 -4.21 11.91
CA GLU A 396 -15.56 -3.13 12.85
C GLU A 396 -15.19 -3.62 14.26
N ALA A 397 -15.30 -4.93 14.53
CA ALA A 397 -15.06 -5.50 15.84
C ALA A 397 -13.64 -5.19 16.36
N ARG A 398 -13.51 -4.91 17.66
CA ARG A 398 -12.18 -4.71 18.25
C ARG A 398 -11.46 -6.05 18.34
N THR A 399 -10.13 -6.03 18.41
CA THR A 399 -9.32 -7.26 18.48
C THR A 399 -9.75 -8.22 19.60
N PHE A 400 -10.15 -7.68 20.76
CA PHE A 400 -10.68 -8.52 21.83
C PHE A 400 -11.99 -9.21 21.42
N ASP A 401 -12.91 -8.48 20.79
CA ASP A 401 -14.19 -9.00 20.34
C ASP A 401 -14.00 -10.08 19.26
N GLU A 402 -13.03 -9.91 18.34
CA GLU A 402 -12.67 -10.94 17.34
C GLU A 402 -12.18 -12.24 18.00
N VAL A 403 -11.28 -12.13 18.97
CA VAL A 403 -10.74 -13.29 19.70
C VAL A 403 -11.84 -13.95 20.54
N ALA A 404 -12.66 -13.14 21.21
CA ALA A 404 -13.74 -13.62 22.07
C ALA A 404 -14.83 -14.32 21.24
N THR A 405 -15.28 -13.76 20.12
CA THR A 405 -16.28 -14.42 19.26
C THR A 405 -15.75 -15.74 18.70
N LEU A 406 -14.47 -15.79 18.30
CA LEU A 406 -13.92 -17.00 17.70
C LEU A 406 -13.73 -18.15 18.71
N PHE A 407 -13.28 -17.86 19.93
CA PHE A 407 -12.94 -18.87 20.94
C PHE A 407 -13.90 -18.95 22.12
N GLY A 408 -14.83 -18.02 22.26
CA GLY A 408 -15.65 -17.86 23.47
C GLY A 408 -16.80 -18.83 23.57
N TYR A 409 -17.31 -19.38 22.45
CA TYR A 409 -18.45 -20.30 22.46
C TYR A 409 -18.28 -21.52 23.40
N PRO A 410 -17.12 -22.20 23.46
CA PRO A 410 -16.92 -23.31 24.41
C PRO A 410 -16.87 -22.90 25.89
N PHE A 411 -16.95 -21.60 26.22
CA PHE A 411 -16.79 -21.08 27.57
C PHE A 411 -18.10 -20.44 28.07
N ASP A 412 -18.89 -21.21 28.82
CA ASP A 412 -20.24 -20.85 29.33
C ASP A 412 -20.33 -19.55 30.18
N PHE A 413 -19.20 -18.94 30.55
CA PHE A 413 -19.16 -17.73 31.39
C PHE A 413 -19.04 -16.42 30.61
N PHE A 414 -18.85 -16.46 29.28
CA PHE A 414 -18.90 -15.27 28.44
C PHE A 414 -20.26 -15.16 27.75
N GLU A 415 -21.08 -14.21 28.17
CA GLU A 415 -22.27 -13.81 27.39
C GLU A 415 -21.82 -13.06 26.13
N LEU A 416 -21.55 -13.78 25.06
CA LEU A 416 -21.28 -13.21 23.75
C LEU A 416 -22.59 -13.04 22.99
N ALA A 417 -22.82 -11.83 22.48
CA ALA A 417 -23.93 -11.59 21.58
C ALA A 417 -23.74 -12.44 20.31
N THR A 418 -24.67 -13.34 20.05
CA THR A 418 -24.73 -14.08 18.78
C THR A 418 -25.21 -13.14 17.69
N THR A 419 -24.48 -13.09 16.58
CA THR A 419 -24.93 -12.40 15.36
C THR A 419 -25.21 -13.44 14.28
N ASN A 420 -26.15 -13.15 13.41
CA ASN A 420 -26.36 -13.91 12.17
C ASN A 420 -25.74 -13.19 10.95
N ASP A 421 -25.32 -11.95 11.12
CA ASP A 421 -24.82 -11.10 10.03
C ASP A 421 -23.39 -11.50 9.67
N SER A 422 -23.11 -11.76 8.38
CA SER A 422 -21.75 -12.05 7.91
C SER A 422 -21.41 -11.40 6.58
N PHE A 423 -20.36 -10.60 6.59
CA PHE A 423 -19.72 -10.07 5.39
C PHE A 423 -18.95 -11.16 4.63
N LEU A 424 -18.32 -12.11 5.34
CA LEU A 424 -17.66 -13.25 4.73
C LEU A 424 -18.64 -14.09 3.89
N ALA A 425 -19.89 -14.26 4.34
CA ALA A 425 -20.91 -14.97 3.57
C ALA A 425 -21.13 -14.31 2.19
N THR A 426 -21.26 -12.98 2.14
CA THR A 426 -21.44 -12.24 0.88
C THR A 426 -20.25 -12.43 -0.06
N VAL A 427 -19.02 -12.30 0.46
CA VAL A 427 -17.78 -12.52 -0.33
C VAL A 427 -17.76 -13.93 -0.93
N LEU A 428 -18.07 -14.95 -0.14
CA LEU A 428 -18.05 -16.35 -0.59
C LEU A 428 -19.13 -16.65 -1.63
N LEU A 429 -20.33 -16.08 -1.47
CA LEU A 429 -21.43 -16.24 -2.41
C LEU A 429 -21.12 -15.56 -3.75
N ASP A 430 -20.56 -14.35 -3.72
CA ASP A 430 -20.16 -13.63 -4.94
C ASP A 430 -19.02 -14.37 -5.66
N LEU A 431 -18.01 -14.86 -4.93
CA LEU A 431 -16.93 -15.65 -5.52
C LEU A 431 -17.43 -16.99 -6.08
N ALA A 432 -18.36 -17.66 -5.41
CA ALA A 432 -19.00 -18.88 -5.91
C ALA A 432 -19.81 -18.61 -7.18
N ALA A 433 -20.53 -17.49 -7.25
CA ALA A 433 -21.22 -17.07 -8.47
C ALA A 433 -20.24 -16.72 -9.59
N PHE A 434 -19.12 -16.06 -9.28
CA PHE A 434 -18.09 -15.70 -10.24
C PHE A 434 -17.44 -16.93 -10.89
N LEU A 435 -17.31 -18.06 -10.19
CA LEU A 435 -16.85 -19.33 -10.78
C LEU A 435 -17.71 -19.83 -11.94
N ARG A 436 -18.97 -19.36 -12.05
CA ARG A 436 -19.97 -19.81 -13.05
C ARG A 436 -20.30 -21.31 -12.99
N ASP A 437 -20.03 -21.95 -11.86
CA ASP A 437 -20.46 -23.32 -11.57
C ASP A 437 -21.79 -23.27 -10.81
N ARG A 438 -22.89 -23.52 -11.52
CA ARG A 438 -24.24 -23.34 -11.00
C ARG A 438 -24.58 -24.29 -9.86
N GLU A 439 -24.12 -25.54 -9.94
CA GLU A 439 -24.33 -26.54 -8.89
C GLU A 439 -23.58 -26.12 -7.63
N PHE A 440 -22.29 -25.76 -7.78
CA PHE A 440 -21.50 -25.29 -6.64
C PHE A 440 -22.06 -24.02 -6.00
N TYR A 441 -22.46 -23.03 -6.80
CA TYR A 441 -23.09 -21.82 -6.27
C TYR A 441 -24.38 -22.13 -5.49
N GLN A 442 -25.21 -23.04 -6.00
CA GLN A 442 -26.44 -23.46 -5.32
C GLN A 442 -26.14 -24.15 -3.99
N ASP A 443 -25.15 -25.03 -3.94
CA ASP A 443 -24.71 -25.66 -2.69
C ASP A 443 -24.32 -24.61 -1.65
N VAL A 444 -23.49 -23.63 -2.03
CA VAL A 444 -23.05 -22.56 -1.13
C VAL A 444 -24.22 -21.70 -0.64
N VAL A 445 -25.15 -21.32 -1.53
CA VAL A 445 -26.37 -20.58 -1.15
C VAL A 445 -27.22 -21.38 -0.15
N ASN A 446 -27.37 -22.67 -0.37
CA ASN A 446 -28.17 -23.54 0.49
C ASN A 446 -27.53 -23.74 1.86
N ASP A 447 -26.21 -23.94 1.93
CA ASP A 447 -25.46 -24.08 3.18
C ASP A 447 -25.55 -22.82 4.05
N VAL A 448 -25.36 -21.64 3.44
CA VAL A 448 -25.51 -20.33 4.13
C VAL A 448 -26.94 -20.16 4.68
N LYS A 449 -27.96 -20.50 3.87
CA LYS A 449 -29.37 -20.42 4.29
C LYS A 449 -29.71 -21.43 5.39
N ALA A 450 -29.18 -22.65 5.32
CA ALA A 450 -29.40 -23.70 6.32
C ALA A 450 -28.88 -23.28 7.69
N CYS A 451 -27.72 -22.60 7.72
CA CYS A 451 -27.13 -22.05 8.94
C CYS A 451 -27.77 -20.72 9.41
N LYS A 452 -28.81 -20.22 8.71
CA LYS A 452 -29.51 -18.96 9.00
C LYS A 452 -28.58 -17.74 9.05
N ILE A 453 -27.53 -17.75 8.22
CA ILE A 453 -26.60 -16.64 8.09
C ILE A 453 -27.26 -15.56 7.23
N PHE A 454 -27.12 -14.29 7.62
CA PHE A 454 -27.59 -13.11 6.90
C PHE A 454 -26.39 -12.43 6.23
N PRO A 455 -26.21 -12.60 4.90
CA PRO A 455 -25.12 -11.93 4.20
C PRO A 455 -25.28 -10.42 4.27
N VAL A 456 -24.24 -9.68 4.64
CA VAL A 456 -24.25 -8.20 4.68
C VAL A 456 -23.32 -7.60 3.64
N TYR A 457 -23.65 -6.40 3.15
CA TYR A 457 -22.82 -5.69 2.17
C TYR A 457 -22.93 -4.17 2.31
N TRP A 458 -21.87 -3.47 1.96
CA TRP A 458 -21.83 -2.01 1.86
C TRP A 458 -21.45 -1.63 0.44
N GLN A 459 -22.40 -1.08 -0.30
CA GLN A 459 -22.14 -0.59 -1.64
C GLN A 459 -21.48 0.78 -1.56
N ILE A 460 -20.27 0.84 -2.12
CA ILE A 460 -19.45 2.04 -2.14
C ILE A 460 -19.71 2.81 -3.44
N PRO A 461 -20.17 4.07 -3.36
CA PRO A 461 -20.33 4.91 -4.54
C PRO A 461 -18.97 5.37 -5.08
N ASP A 462 -18.95 5.79 -6.35
CA ASP A 462 -17.80 6.42 -6.97
C ASP A 462 -17.69 7.89 -6.53
N GLY A 463 -17.13 8.10 -5.34
CA GLY A 463 -17.04 9.40 -4.69
C GLY A 463 -16.18 9.36 -3.43
N LYS A 464 -16.37 10.33 -2.52
CA LYS A 464 -15.51 10.49 -1.33
C LYS A 464 -15.44 9.23 -0.47
N SER A 465 -16.56 8.53 -0.32
CA SER A 465 -16.62 7.33 0.52
C SER A 465 -15.81 6.17 -0.02
N LEU A 466 -15.29 6.23 -1.24
CA LEU A 466 -14.29 5.28 -1.74
C LEU A 466 -13.06 5.20 -0.83
N TYR A 467 -12.73 6.30 -0.13
CA TYR A 467 -11.55 6.43 0.72
C TYR A 467 -11.82 6.25 2.23
N PHE A 468 -13.08 6.13 2.67
CA PHE A 468 -13.46 6.08 4.09
C PHE A 468 -14.34 4.87 4.41
N VAL A 469 -14.10 4.22 5.56
CA VAL A 469 -14.95 3.12 6.08
C VAL A 469 -16.37 3.62 6.38
N GLU A 470 -16.51 4.74 7.07
CA GLU A 470 -17.81 5.30 7.50
C GLU A 470 -18.26 6.45 6.59
N GLY A 471 -18.33 6.18 5.30
CA GLY A 471 -18.77 7.12 4.29
C GLY A 471 -20.27 7.47 4.38
N THR A 472 -20.63 8.75 4.24
CA THR A 472 -22.02 9.21 4.43
C THR A 472 -22.99 8.83 3.31
N ASP A 473 -22.47 8.46 2.14
CA ASP A 473 -23.23 8.05 0.96
C ASP A 473 -23.12 6.53 0.66
N ILE A 474 -22.57 5.76 1.61
CA ILE A 474 -22.53 4.29 1.53
C ILE A 474 -23.94 3.72 1.69
N ILE A 475 -24.32 2.81 0.80
CA ILE A 475 -25.61 2.11 0.86
C ILE A 475 -25.39 0.77 1.56
N SER A 476 -26.04 0.57 2.70
CA SER A 476 -25.95 -0.68 3.46
C SER A 476 -27.06 -1.67 3.07
N TYR A 477 -26.68 -2.92 2.88
CA TYR A 477 -27.54 -4.07 2.66
C TYR A 477 -27.40 -5.03 3.86
N PRO A 478 -28.27 -4.91 4.89
CA PRO A 478 -28.16 -5.70 6.12
C PRO A 478 -28.61 -7.16 5.97
N ASN A 479 -29.18 -7.55 4.83
CA ASN A 479 -29.47 -8.94 4.48
C ASN A 479 -29.61 -9.06 2.96
N VAL A 480 -28.51 -9.30 2.27
CA VAL A 480 -28.47 -9.42 0.82
C VAL A 480 -29.21 -10.68 0.39
N HIS A 481 -30.20 -10.51 -0.49
CA HIS A 481 -30.92 -11.65 -1.03
C HIS A 481 -30.18 -12.30 -2.20
N PHE A 482 -29.66 -13.52 -1.97
CA PHE A 482 -29.08 -14.37 -3.01
C PHE A 482 -30.10 -15.37 -3.57
N ARG A 483 -30.27 -15.34 -4.89
CA ARG A 483 -31.19 -16.22 -5.62
C ARG A 483 -30.56 -17.60 -5.80
N ALA A 484 -31.21 -18.65 -5.27
CA ALA A 484 -30.75 -20.04 -5.42
C ALA A 484 -31.11 -20.61 -6.81
N GLU A 485 -32.31 -20.29 -7.29
CA GLU A 485 -32.79 -20.62 -8.62
C GLU A 485 -32.47 -19.46 -9.56
N SER A 486 -31.22 -19.36 -10.05
CA SER A 486 -30.90 -18.32 -11.02
C SER A 486 -31.55 -18.66 -12.37
N GLU A 487 -32.82 -18.30 -12.58
CA GLU A 487 -33.44 -18.36 -13.92
C GLU A 487 -32.67 -17.48 -14.94
N GLY A 488 -31.86 -16.52 -14.45
CA GLY A 488 -30.88 -15.75 -15.22
C GLY A 488 -29.46 -16.35 -15.22
N GLU A 489 -28.65 -15.96 -16.22
CA GLU A 489 -27.25 -16.35 -16.31
C GLU A 489 -26.44 -15.66 -15.19
N LEU A 490 -25.64 -16.40 -14.41
CA LEU A 490 -24.71 -15.86 -13.39
C LEU A 490 -23.79 -14.76 -13.97
N SER A 491 -23.56 -14.78 -15.29
CA SER A 491 -22.80 -13.78 -16.04
C SER A 491 -23.44 -12.38 -16.12
N ARG A 492 -24.73 -12.24 -15.77
CA ARG A 492 -25.46 -10.95 -15.86
C ARG A 492 -25.57 -10.21 -14.53
N TYR A 493 -24.95 -10.70 -13.46
CA TYR A 493 -25.01 -10.10 -12.13
C TYR A 493 -26.43 -10.02 -11.52
N GLU A 494 -27.36 -10.83 -12.00
CA GLU A 494 -28.76 -10.85 -11.53
C GLU A 494 -28.98 -11.80 -10.32
N TYR A 495 -27.90 -12.34 -9.75
CA TYR A 495 -27.95 -13.34 -8.69
C TYR A 495 -28.05 -12.75 -7.28
N ALA A 496 -27.70 -11.47 -7.10
CA ALA A 496 -27.74 -10.76 -5.82
C ALA A 496 -28.13 -9.29 -5.99
N GLU A 497 -28.86 -8.74 -5.01
CA GLU A 497 -29.43 -7.38 -5.07
C GLU A 497 -28.36 -6.27 -5.09
N HIS A 498 -27.30 -6.40 -4.29
CA HIS A 498 -26.25 -5.38 -4.19
C HIS A 498 -25.49 -5.20 -5.50
N ILE A 499 -25.24 -6.29 -6.22
CA ILE A 499 -24.44 -6.24 -7.45
C ILE A 499 -25.20 -5.52 -8.56
N ILE A 500 -26.53 -5.67 -8.65
CA ILE A 500 -27.33 -4.98 -9.68
C ILE A 500 -27.05 -3.47 -9.64
N HIS A 501 -26.96 -2.90 -8.45
CA HIS A 501 -26.79 -1.48 -8.21
C HIS A 501 -25.34 -1.01 -8.17
N GLU A 502 -24.38 -1.93 -8.04
CA GLU A 502 -22.96 -1.58 -7.98
C GLU A 502 -22.47 -0.85 -9.26
N PRO A 503 -21.60 0.18 -9.15
CA PRO A 503 -20.98 0.81 -10.31
C PRO A 503 -20.25 -0.21 -11.21
N GLN A 504 -20.39 -0.07 -12.53
CA GLN A 504 -19.67 -0.92 -13.50
C GLN A 504 -18.18 -0.57 -13.59
N THR A 505 -17.85 0.68 -13.29
CA THR A 505 -16.49 1.21 -13.24
C THR A 505 -16.46 2.35 -12.23
N TYR A 506 -15.25 2.76 -11.86
CA TYR A 506 -14.97 3.90 -11.01
C TYR A 506 -14.05 4.84 -11.78
N ASN A 507 -14.25 6.15 -11.69
CA ASN A 507 -13.42 7.15 -12.38
C ASN A 507 -11.93 6.95 -12.08
N LEU A 508 -11.62 6.59 -10.83
CA LEU A 508 -10.25 6.33 -10.37
C LEU A 508 -9.53 5.23 -11.18
N ILE A 509 -10.26 4.25 -11.73
CA ILE A 509 -9.66 3.18 -12.55
C ILE A 509 -9.04 3.73 -13.83
N GLU A 510 -9.62 4.77 -14.42
CA GLU A 510 -9.07 5.38 -15.64
C GLU A 510 -7.73 6.09 -15.36
N ILE A 511 -7.51 6.51 -14.11
CA ILE A 511 -6.30 7.23 -13.68
C ILE A 511 -5.20 6.25 -13.28
N VAL A 512 -5.51 5.29 -12.41
CA VAL A 512 -4.48 4.44 -11.75
C VAL A 512 -4.58 2.95 -12.08
N GLY A 513 -5.60 2.55 -12.84
CA GLY A 513 -5.91 1.16 -13.13
C GLY A 513 -6.56 0.42 -11.95
N VAL A 514 -7.00 -0.81 -12.23
CA VAL A 514 -7.72 -1.65 -11.24
C VAL A 514 -6.86 -2.01 -10.02
N VAL A 515 -5.54 -2.21 -10.20
CA VAL A 515 -4.61 -2.57 -9.10
C VAL A 515 -4.54 -1.48 -8.04
N GLY A 516 -4.56 -0.19 -8.43
CA GLY A 516 -4.59 0.92 -7.49
C GLY A 516 -5.84 0.89 -6.59
N VAL A 517 -7.00 0.62 -7.18
CA VAL A 517 -8.28 0.48 -6.44
C VAL A 517 -8.27 -0.74 -5.53
N MET A 518 -7.65 -1.86 -5.95
CA MET A 518 -7.48 -3.04 -5.07
C MET A 518 -6.64 -2.73 -3.83
N GLY A 519 -5.74 -1.73 -3.88
CA GLY A 519 -5.02 -1.25 -2.71
C GLY A 519 -5.94 -0.68 -1.63
N LEU A 520 -7.03 0.01 -2.03
CA LEU A 520 -8.06 0.50 -1.09
C LEU A 520 -8.84 -0.65 -0.46
N MET A 521 -9.14 -1.69 -1.23
CA MET A 521 -9.78 -2.90 -0.71
C MET A 521 -8.93 -3.52 0.41
N LEU A 522 -7.63 -3.72 0.17
CA LEU A 522 -6.69 -4.25 1.16
C LEU A 522 -6.60 -3.41 2.44
N LEU A 523 -6.63 -2.09 2.27
CA LEU A 523 -6.52 -1.15 3.38
C LEU A 523 -7.78 -1.16 4.26
N LEU A 524 -8.94 -0.93 3.65
CA LEU A 524 -10.18 -0.61 4.35
C LEU A 524 -10.91 -1.87 4.83
N ARG A 525 -10.77 -2.99 4.10
CA ARG A 525 -11.24 -4.34 4.46
C ARG A 525 -12.75 -4.54 4.63
N ASP A 526 -13.54 -3.48 4.52
CA ASP A 526 -15.00 -3.43 4.62
C ASP A 526 -15.72 -3.47 3.27
N ARG A 527 -14.94 -3.52 2.18
CA ARG A 527 -15.44 -3.44 0.81
C ARG A 527 -14.66 -4.35 -0.12
N TYR A 528 -15.30 -4.73 -1.21
CA TYR A 528 -14.70 -5.33 -2.40
C TYR A 528 -15.56 -4.95 -3.61
N PHE A 529 -15.11 -5.28 -4.81
CA PHE A 529 -15.73 -4.76 -6.04
C PHE A 529 -16.04 -5.89 -7.05
N PRO A 530 -17.13 -6.66 -6.85
CA PRO A 530 -17.52 -7.77 -7.74
C PRO A 530 -17.49 -7.44 -9.22
N LYS A 531 -18.02 -6.28 -9.61
CA LYS A 531 -18.08 -5.87 -11.02
C LYS A 531 -16.72 -5.56 -11.66
N LEU A 532 -15.68 -5.37 -10.85
CA LEU A 532 -14.32 -5.14 -11.35
C LEU A 532 -13.53 -6.45 -11.54
N TRP A 533 -13.99 -7.57 -10.98
CA TRP A 533 -13.28 -8.85 -11.08
C TRP A 533 -13.01 -9.34 -12.50
N PRO A 534 -13.90 -9.14 -13.50
CA PRO A 534 -13.59 -9.51 -14.89
C PRO A 534 -12.41 -8.74 -15.50
N LEU A 535 -12.04 -7.57 -14.95
CA LEU A 535 -10.84 -6.83 -15.36
C LEU A 535 -9.55 -7.46 -14.82
N LEU A 536 -9.66 -8.30 -13.79
CA LEU A 536 -8.55 -9.01 -13.15
C LEU A 536 -8.42 -10.44 -13.63
N ALA A 537 -9.52 -11.19 -13.65
CA ALA A 537 -9.56 -12.61 -13.99
C ALA A 537 -10.58 -12.85 -15.11
N TYR A 538 -10.08 -13.23 -16.29
CA TYR A 538 -10.97 -13.59 -17.39
C TYR A 538 -11.36 -15.06 -17.31
N LEU A 539 -12.65 -15.33 -17.04
CA LEU A 539 -13.21 -16.66 -17.21
C LEU A 539 -13.78 -16.78 -18.63
N PRO A 540 -13.15 -17.56 -19.54
CA PRO A 540 -13.72 -17.81 -20.85
C PRO A 540 -15.15 -18.34 -20.68
N LEU A 541 -16.07 -17.85 -21.51
CA LEU A 541 -17.39 -18.44 -21.60
C LEU A 541 -17.18 -19.93 -21.91
N VAL A 542 -17.48 -20.79 -20.94
CA VAL A 542 -17.58 -22.23 -21.20
C VAL A 542 -18.62 -22.33 -22.30
N ALA A 543 -18.16 -22.65 -23.52
CA ALA A 543 -19.05 -23.08 -24.57
C ALA A 543 -19.78 -24.29 -24.00
N THR A 544 -21.02 -24.11 -23.57
CA THR A 544 -21.92 -25.19 -23.23
C THR A 544 -21.94 -26.10 -24.44
N LEU A 545 -21.17 -27.19 -24.36
CA LEU A 545 -21.24 -28.31 -25.26
C LEU A 545 -22.69 -28.80 -25.16
N ASN A 546 -23.48 -28.47 -26.18
CA ASN A 546 -24.73 -29.18 -26.46
C ASN A 546 -24.42 -30.68 -26.51
N LYS A 547 -24.81 -31.40 -25.46
CA LYS A 547 -25.19 -32.81 -25.53
C LYS A 547 -26.33 -33.07 -24.57
#